data_AF-A0A371PXC9-F1
#
_entry.id   AF-A0A371PXC9-F1
#
_cell.length_a   1.000
_cell.length_b   1.000
_cell.length_c   1.000
_cell.angle_alpha   90.00
_cell.angle_beta   90.00
_cell.angle_gamma   90.00
#
_symmetry.space_group_name_H-M   'P 1'
#
loop_
_entity.id
_entity.type
_entity.pdbx_description
1 polymer ?
#
loop_
_entity_poly.entity_id
_entity_poly.type
_entity_poly.pdbx_seq_one_letter_code
_entity_poly.pdbx_strand_id
1 'polypeptide(L)'
;MWARAVEKDLLPWALEGVQLDADTLEIGPGYGATTRVLERRVGGRLSVLEVDEDAAGRLRTEYGGRIDVVHGDGSAMPLPDGGFDAVVCFTMLHHVPSPRQQDQLFAEACRVLRPGGVFAGCDGRAGRGFRLIHLRDTYVPVPPETLPDRLRAAGFRDPDITLTHDNFRFRAVRP
;
A
#
# COMPACT_ATOMS: atom_id res chain seq x y z
N MET A 1 11.20 -8.58 15.65
CA MET A 1 10.70 -7.53 16.56
C MET A 1 9.69 -6.64 15.83
N TRP A 2 10.02 -6.11 14.64
CA TRP A 2 9.10 -5.34 13.78
C TRP A 2 7.98 -6.16 13.13
N ALA A 3 8.27 -7.27 12.43
CA ALA A 3 7.23 -8.06 11.75
C ALA A 3 6.10 -8.54 12.68
N ARG A 4 6.40 -8.79 13.97
CA ARG A 4 5.39 -9.11 14.98
C ARG A 4 4.52 -7.91 15.37
N ALA A 5 5.09 -6.71 15.43
CA ALA A 5 4.34 -5.48 15.69
C ALA A 5 3.45 -5.10 14.48
N VAL A 6 3.95 -5.31 13.26
CA VAL A 6 3.17 -5.19 12.03
C VAL A 6 1.93 -6.08 12.08
N GLU A 7 2.13 -7.35 12.42
CA GLU A 7 1.05 -8.33 12.49
C GLU A 7 0.05 -8.08 13.63
N LYS A 8 0.52 -7.68 14.81
CA LYS A 8 -0.31 -7.56 16.01
C LYS A 8 -1.00 -6.21 16.16
N ASP A 9 -0.37 -5.13 15.70
CA ASP A 9 -0.79 -3.78 16.03
C ASP A 9 -1.10 -2.97 14.76
N LEU A 10 -0.16 -2.90 13.81
CA LEU A 10 -0.29 -2.02 12.64
C LEU A 10 -1.38 -2.51 11.68
N LEU A 11 -1.31 -3.75 11.20
CA LEU A 11 -2.24 -4.25 10.19
C LEU A 11 -3.67 -4.42 10.70
N PRO A 12 -3.94 -4.90 11.93
CA PRO A 12 -5.29 -4.91 12.48
C PRO A 12 -5.92 -3.51 12.50
N TRP A 13 -5.16 -2.48 12.87
CA TRP A 13 -5.63 -1.11 12.83
C TRP A 13 -5.76 -0.57 11.40
N ALA A 14 -4.77 -0.76 10.54
CA ALA A 14 -4.80 -0.22 9.18
C ALA A 14 -5.87 -0.87 8.29
N LEU A 15 -6.24 -2.13 8.58
CA LEU A 15 -7.26 -2.89 7.85
C LEU A 15 -8.66 -2.84 8.49
N GLU A 16 -8.86 -2.08 9.56
CA GLU A 16 -10.18 -1.97 10.20
C GLU A 16 -11.22 -1.46 9.19
N GLY A 17 -12.28 -2.24 8.96
CA GLY A 17 -13.33 -1.90 7.99
C GLY A 17 -12.94 -2.10 6.51
N VAL A 18 -11.78 -2.70 6.22
CA VAL A 18 -11.35 -3.06 4.87
C VAL A 18 -11.71 -4.51 4.59
N GLN A 19 -12.53 -4.76 3.57
CA GLN A 19 -12.85 -6.10 3.09
C GLN A 19 -11.72 -6.60 2.17
N LEU A 20 -11.19 -7.78 2.49
CA LEU A 20 -10.14 -8.46 1.71
C LEU A 20 -10.59 -9.86 1.28
N ASP A 21 -11.89 -10.09 1.14
CA ASP A 21 -12.49 -11.38 0.78
C ASP A 21 -12.38 -11.73 -0.72
N ALA A 22 -11.74 -10.86 -1.52
CA ALA A 22 -11.62 -10.99 -2.96
C ALA A 22 -10.20 -10.63 -3.48
N ASP A 23 -10.05 -10.37 -4.78
CA ASP A 23 -8.74 -10.18 -5.40
C ASP A 23 -8.08 -8.90 -4.88
N THR A 24 -6.90 -9.05 -4.27
CA THR A 24 -6.20 -7.97 -3.56
C THR A 24 -4.82 -7.76 -4.15
N LEU A 25 -4.46 -6.49 -4.40
CA LEU A 25 -3.11 -6.06 -4.74
C LEU A 25 -2.46 -5.38 -3.53
N GLU A 26 -1.28 -5.85 -3.13
CA GLU A 26 -0.39 -5.11 -2.21
C GLU A 26 0.68 -4.36 -3.00
N ILE A 27 0.85 -3.06 -2.74
CA ILE A 27 1.92 -2.24 -3.32
C ILE A 27 3.05 -2.08 -2.30
N GLY A 28 4.28 -2.32 -2.75
CA GLY A 28 5.49 -2.15 -1.94
C GLY A 28 5.55 -3.09 -0.73
N PRO A 29 5.47 -4.42 -0.94
CA PRO A 29 5.57 -5.41 0.15
C PRO A 29 6.94 -5.41 0.85
N GLY A 30 7.98 -4.88 0.20
CA GLY A 30 9.35 -4.91 0.68
C GLY A 30 9.82 -6.35 0.87
N TYR A 31 10.21 -6.71 2.09
CA TYR A 31 10.61 -8.07 2.42
C TYR A 31 9.44 -8.99 2.85
N GLY A 32 8.18 -8.53 2.74
CA GLY A 32 7.00 -9.37 2.89
C GLY A 32 6.43 -9.51 4.31
N ALA A 33 6.78 -8.62 5.24
CA ALA A 33 6.24 -8.65 6.60
C ALA A 33 4.71 -8.51 6.63
N THR A 34 4.18 -7.62 5.80
CA THR A 34 2.74 -7.35 5.64
C THR A 34 2.08 -8.41 4.76
N THR A 35 2.74 -8.79 3.66
CA THR A 35 2.34 -9.90 2.78
C THR A 35 2.05 -11.17 3.55
N ARG A 36 2.89 -11.51 4.53
CA ARG A 36 2.68 -12.71 5.37
C ARG A 36 1.34 -12.69 6.09
N VAL A 37 0.86 -11.53 6.52
CA VAL A 37 -0.43 -11.39 7.20
C VAL A 37 -1.58 -11.37 6.20
N LEU A 38 -1.39 -10.68 5.07
CA LEU A 38 -2.37 -10.61 3.98
C LEU A 38 -2.63 -11.99 3.38
N GLU A 39 -1.61 -12.81 3.17
CA GLU A 39 -1.75 -14.18 2.64
C GLU A 39 -2.69 -15.06 3.48
N ARG A 40 -2.80 -14.80 4.79
CA ARG A 40 -3.75 -15.50 5.68
C ARG A 40 -5.14 -14.87 5.75
N ARG A 41 -5.28 -13.60 5.34
CA ARG A 41 -6.51 -12.82 5.49
C ARG A 41 -7.27 -12.64 4.18
N VAL A 42 -6.56 -12.63 3.06
CA VAL A 42 -7.15 -12.46 1.75
C VAL A 42 -7.94 -13.72 1.39
N GLY A 43 -9.22 -13.55 1.07
CA GLY A 43 -10.12 -14.63 0.67
C GLY A 43 -10.01 -15.01 -0.81
N GLY A 44 -9.48 -14.10 -1.64
CA GLY A 44 -9.25 -14.29 -3.07
C GLY A 44 -7.77 -14.44 -3.43
N ARG A 45 -7.40 -13.97 -4.62
CA ARG A 45 -6.01 -13.95 -5.08
C ARG A 45 -5.27 -12.77 -4.43
N LEU A 46 -4.10 -13.04 -3.86
CA LEU A 46 -3.17 -11.99 -3.43
C LEU A 46 -2.09 -11.80 -4.51
N SER A 47 -2.05 -10.60 -5.08
CA SER A 47 -0.95 -10.12 -5.91
C SER A 47 -0.13 -9.09 -5.15
N VAL A 48 1.17 -9.05 -5.40
CA VAL A 48 2.07 -8.04 -4.82
C VAL A 48 2.86 -7.35 -5.93
N LEU A 49 2.98 -6.03 -5.85
CA LEU A 49 3.77 -5.20 -6.77
C LEU A 49 4.99 -4.66 -6.04
N GLU A 50 6.17 -5.08 -6.47
CA GLU A 50 7.45 -4.66 -5.90
C GLU A 50 8.33 -4.04 -6.99
N VAL A 51 8.99 -2.92 -6.66
CA VAL A 51 9.80 -2.14 -7.60
C VAL A 51 11.25 -2.62 -7.64
N ASP A 52 11.73 -3.24 -6.56
CA ASP A 52 13.06 -3.85 -6.50
C ASP A 52 13.02 -5.30 -7.02
N GLU A 53 13.71 -5.58 -8.12
CA GLU A 53 13.69 -6.90 -8.77
C GLU A 53 14.21 -8.01 -7.85
N ASP A 54 15.24 -7.73 -7.05
CA ASP A 54 15.81 -8.69 -6.10
C ASP A 54 14.82 -9.01 -4.97
N ALA A 55 14.11 -8.01 -4.43
CA ALA A 55 13.03 -8.21 -3.47
C ALA A 55 11.88 -9.02 -4.05
N ALA A 56 11.45 -8.71 -5.28
CA ALA A 56 10.46 -9.51 -5.99
C ALA A 56 10.92 -10.97 -6.16
N GLY A 57 12.19 -11.20 -6.50
CA GLY A 57 12.78 -12.55 -6.59
C GLY A 57 12.74 -13.32 -5.27
N ARG A 58 13.06 -12.66 -4.15
CA ARG A 58 12.96 -13.24 -2.79
C ARG A 58 11.52 -13.62 -2.45
N LEU A 59 10.55 -12.74 -2.73
CA LEU A 59 9.13 -13.01 -2.49
C LEU A 59 8.64 -14.21 -3.32
N ARG A 60 9.01 -14.30 -4.61
CA ARG A 60 8.67 -15.46 -5.45
C ARG A 60 9.18 -16.77 -4.84
N THR A 61 10.41 -16.75 -4.33
CA THR A 61 11.04 -17.92 -3.71
C THR A 61 10.35 -18.30 -2.40
N GLU A 62 10.07 -17.33 -1.53
CA GLU A 62 9.45 -17.54 -0.22
C GLU A 62 8.01 -18.07 -0.31
N TYR A 63 7.21 -17.49 -1.22
CA TYR A 63 5.79 -17.81 -1.32
C TYR A 63 5.49 -18.95 -2.29
N GLY A 64 6.42 -19.33 -3.17
CA GLY A 64 6.34 -20.56 -3.97
C GLY A 64 5.04 -20.71 -4.77
N GLY A 65 4.49 -19.60 -5.27
CA GLY A 65 3.24 -19.56 -6.05
C GLY A 65 1.95 -19.40 -5.23
N ARG A 66 2.02 -19.25 -3.88
CA ARG A 66 0.86 -18.90 -3.06
C ARG A 66 0.34 -17.47 -3.30
N ILE A 67 1.19 -16.61 -3.83
CA ILE A 67 0.87 -15.23 -4.23
C ILE A 67 1.44 -14.97 -5.63
N ASP A 68 0.86 -14.00 -6.33
CA ASP A 68 1.37 -13.53 -7.62
C ASP A 68 2.31 -12.34 -7.40
N VAL A 69 3.59 -12.49 -7.73
CA VAL A 69 4.60 -11.43 -7.55
C VAL A 69 4.91 -10.74 -8.87
N VAL A 70 4.51 -9.47 -8.95
CA VAL A 70 4.74 -8.59 -10.10
C VAL A 70 5.89 -7.65 -9.79
N HIS A 71 6.88 -7.60 -10.68
CA HIS A 71 7.92 -6.58 -10.65
C HIS A 71 7.44 -5.37 -11.45
N GLY A 72 7.40 -4.19 -10.84
CA GLY A 72 6.98 -2.97 -11.52
C GLY A 72 6.89 -1.75 -10.61
N ASP A 73 6.81 -0.58 -11.24
CA ASP A 73 6.68 0.72 -10.57
C ASP A 73 5.20 1.00 -10.25
N GLY A 74 4.90 1.35 -9.00
CA GLY A 74 3.55 1.72 -8.58
C GLY A 74 2.98 2.95 -9.31
N SER A 75 3.83 3.83 -9.87
CA SER A 75 3.43 5.00 -10.64
C SER A 75 3.13 4.71 -12.13
N ALA A 76 3.39 3.47 -12.58
CA ALA A 76 3.08 2.98 -13.92
C ALA A 76 2.95 1.44 -13.89
N MET A 77 1.87 0.94 -13.30
CA MET A 77 1.71 -0.47 -12.99
C MET A 77 1.50 -1.30 -14.26
N PRO A 78 2.24 -2.42 -14.45
CA PRO A 78 2.03 -3.35 -15.56
C PRO A 78 0.83 -4.29 -15.30
N LEU A 79 -0.31 -3.70 -14.90
CA LEU A 79 -1.53 -4.39 -14.47
C LEU A 79 -2.74 -3.85 -15.24
N PRO A 80 -3.76 -4.67 -15.51
CA PRO A 80 -4.95 -4.25 -16.25
C PRO A 80 -5.83 -3.31 -15.41
N ASP A 81 -6.62 -2.48 -16.10
CA ASP A 81 -7.70 -1.70 -15.50
C ASP A 81 -8.74 -2.64 -14.88
N GLY A 82 -9.26 -2.32 -13.69
CA GLY A 82 -10.33 -3.11 -13.07
C GLY A 82 -9.97 -4.56 -12.73
N GLY A 83 -8.71 -4.83 -12.42
CA GLY A 83 -8.22 -6.17 -12.06
C GLY A 83 -8.45 -6.58 -10.61
N PHE A 84 -8.67 -5.63 -9.68
CA PHE A 84 -8.65 -5.91 -8.24
C PHE A 84 -9.87 -5.34 -7.51
N ASP A 85 -10.30 -6.01 -6.44
CA ASP A 85 -11.37 -5.53 -5.55
C ASP A 85 -10.79 -4.65 -4.42
N ALA A 86 -9.56 -4.93 -4.00
CA ALA A 86 -8.82 -4.15 -3.03
C ALA A 86 -7.39 -3.87 -3.50
N VAL A 87 -6.91 -2.66 -3.22
CA VAL A 87 -5.50 -2.28 -3.33
C VAL A 87 -5.06 -1.79 -1.97
N VAL A 88 -3.93 -2.30 -1.47
CA VAL A 88 -3.41 -1.94 -0.16
C VAL A 88 -1.94 -1.56 -0.21
N CYS A 89 -1.52 -0.65 0.67
CA CYS A 89 -0.10 -0.35 0.87
C CYS A 89 0.18 0.06 2.32
N PHE A 90 1.33 -0.35 2.86
CA PHE A 90 1.65 -0.15 4.26
C PHE A 90 3.09 0.30 4.43
N THR A 91 3.27 1.46 5.07
CA THR A 91 4.58 2.03 5.41
C THR A 91 5.55 2.06 4.23
N MET A 92 5.05 2.43 3.05
CA MET A 92 5.87 2.49 1.83
C MET A 92 5.77 3.80 1.05
N LEU A 93 4.70 4.59 1.21
CA LEU A 93 4.46 5.77 0.34
C LEU A 93 5.58 6.81 0.50
N HIS A 94 6.18 6.90 1.69
CA HIS A 94 7.33 7.76 1.94
C HIS A 94 8.63 7.35 1.22
N HIS A 95 8.72 6.13 0.68
CA HIS A 95 9.82 5.69 -0.18
C HIS A 95 9.61 6.03 -1.66
N VAL A 96 8.43 6.55 -2.04
CA VAL A 96 8.18 6.99 -3.42
C VAL A 96 8.98 8.28 -3.69
N PRO A 97 9.76 8.38 -4.79
CA PRO A 97 10.81 9.41 -4.90
C PRO A 97 10.33 10.86 -5.02
N SER A 98 9.05 11.10 -5.28
CA SER A 98 8.49 12.45 -5.34
C SER A 98 6.99 12.49 -5.07
N PRO A 99 6.44 13.64 -4.64
CA PRO A 99 5.00 13.82 -4.51
C PRO A 99 4.24 13.56 -5.81
N ARG A 100 4.83 13.94 -6.96
CA ARG A 100 4.26 13.67 -8.28
C ARG A 100 4.13 12.17 -8.55
N GLN A 101 5.15 11.38 -8.21
CA GLN A 101 5.08 9.92 -8.38
C GLN A 101 4.11 9.27 -7.40
N GLN A 102 3.96 9.81 -6.20
CA GLN A 102 2.89 9.39 -5.28
C GLN A 102 1.50 9.65 -5.89
N ASP A 103 1.29 10.83 -6.50
CA ASP A 103 0.02 11.14 -7.17
C ASP A 103 -0.25 10.21 -8.36
N GLN A 104 0.79 9.87 -9.14
CA GLN A 104 0.70 8.88 -10.21
C GLN A 104 0.37 7.49 -9.67
N LEU A 105 0.97 7.09 -8.55
CA LEU A 105 0.65 5.83 -7.87
C LEU A 105 -0.80 5.79 -7.41
N PHE A 106 -1.34 6.89 -6.87
CA PHE A 106 -2.75 6.96 -6.50
C PHE A 106 -3.67 6.82 -7.72
N ALA A 107 -3.31 7.46 -8.84
CA ALA A 107 -4.07 7.32 -10.08
C ALA A 107 -4.05 5.87 -10.61
N GLU A 108 -2.89 5.20 -10.56
CA GLU A 108 -2.75 3.79 -10.94
C GLU A 108 -3.53 2.87 -10.01
N ALA A 109 -3.47 3.09 -8.68
CA ALA A 109 -4.28 2.35 -7.72
C ALA A 109 -5.78 2.47 -8.04
N CYS A 110 -6.24 3.66 -8.40
CA CYS A 110 -7.62 3.90 -8.82
C CYS A 110 -7.95 3.17 -10.14
N ARG A 111 -7.02 3.16 -11.11
CA ARG A 111 -7.19 2.51 -12.41
C ARG A 111 -7.34 0.99 -12.29
N VAL A 112 -6.48 0.35 -11.51
CA VAL A 112 -6.44 -1.12 -11.38
C VAL A 112 -7.55 -1.68 -10.50
N LEU A 113 -8.15 -0.87 -9.62
CA LEU A 113 -9.33 -1.28 -8.87
C LEU A 113 -10.53 -1.45 -9.78
N ARG A 114 -11.47 -2.35 -9.46
CA ARG A 114 -12.83 -2.43 -10.06
C ARG A 114 -13.70 -1.29 -9.53
N PRO A 115 -14.77 -0.86 -10.24
CA PRO A 115 -15.73 0.08 -9.70
C PRO A 115 -16.27 -0.42 -8.35
N GLY A 116 -16.31 0.45 -7.34
CA GLY A 116 -16.63 0.09 -5.96
C GLY A 116 -15.49 -0.53 -5.14
N GLY A 117 -14.34 -0.82 -5.76
CA GLY A 117 -13.15 -1.35 -5.10
C GLY A 117 -12.49 -0.35 -4.14
N VAL A 118 -11.73 -0.85 -3.18
CA VAL A 118 -11.17 -0.05 -2.08
C VAL A 118 -9.66 0.11 -2.21
N PHE A 119 -9.18 1.35 -2.07
CA PHE A 119 -7.78 1.63 -1.80
C PHE A 119 -7.60 1.96 -0.32
N ALA A 120 -6.73 1.23 0.39
CA ALA A 120 -6.50 1.45 1.82
C ALA A 120 -5.04 1.29 2.20
N GLY A 121 -4.62 1.93 3.28
CA GLY A 121 -3.24 1.81 3.71
C GLY A 121 -2.90 2.62 4.93
N CYS A 122 -1.63 2.58 5.33
CA CYS A 122 -1.12 3.44 6.38
C CYS A 122 0.31 3.89 6.11
N ASP A 123 0.69 5.04 6.65
CA ASP A 123 2.07 5.48 6.66
C ASP A 123 2.43 6.34 7.88
N GLY A 124 3.73 6.54 8.08
CA GLY A 124 4.30 7.37 9.13
C GLY A 124 4.12 8.86 8.85
N ARG A 125 3.89 9.62 9.91
CA ARG A 125 3.82 11.08 9.86
C ARG A 125 5.23 11.67 9.83
N ALA A 126 5.39 12.77 9.11
CA ALA A 126 6.65 13.49 9.08
C ALA A 126 7.05 13.92 10.51
N GLY A 127 8.25 13.51 10.94
CA GLY A 127 8.75 13.82 12.27
C GLY A 127 10.26 13.66 12.37
N ARG A 128 10.88 14.26 13.39
CA ARG A 128 12.34 14.21 13.58
C ARG A 128 12.86 12.78 13.76
N GLY A 129 12.12 11.95 14.51
CA GLY A 129 12.44 10.53 14.68
C GLY A 129 12.30 9.72 13.40
N PHE A 130 11.21 9.93 12.67
CA PHE A 130 10.94 9.25 11.40
C PHE A 130 11.98 9.61 10.33
N ARG A 131 12.42 10.87 10.28
CA ARG A 131 13.53 11.30 9.41
C ARG A 131 14.86 10.67 9.79
N LEU A 132 15.14 10.49 11.09
CA LEU A 132 16.41 9.94 11.55
C LEU A 132 16.58 8.48 11.13
N ILE A 133 15.52 7.68 11.20
CA ILE A 133 15.57 6.26 10.80
C ILE A 133 15.65 6.08 9.26
N HIS A 134 15.23 7.08 8.47
CA HIS A 134 15.30 7.07 7.00
C HIS A 134 16.48 7.88 6.42
N LEU A 135 17.49 8.23 7.22
CA LEU A 135 18.60 9.07 6.76
C LEU A 135 19.41 8.48 5.57
N ARG A 136 19.31 7.16 5.35
CA ARG A 136 20.01 6.43 4.29
C ARG A 136 19.09 5.95 3.16
N ASP A 137 17.86 6.42 3.13
CA ASP A 137 16.85 5.98 2.17
C ASP A 137 16.07 7.18 1.61
N THR A 138 15.33 6.94 0.52
CA THR A 138 14.35 7.87 0.01
C THR A 138 13.33 8.18 1.10
N TYR A 139 13.10 9.48 1.32
CA TYR A 139 12.22 9.97 2.38
C TYR A 139 11.40 11.16 1.90
N VAL A 140 10.21 10.88 1.39
CA VAL A 140 9.24 11.85 0.89
C VAL A 140 7.92 11.62 1.64
N PRO A 141 7.76 12.09 2.89
CA PRO A 141 6.57 11.80 3.67
C PRO A 141 5.31 12.38 3.01
N VAL A 142 4.22 11.62 3.07
CA VAL A 142 2.89 12.08 2.63
C VAL A 142 2.27 12.91 3.75
N PRO A 143 1.96 14.20 3.53
CA PRO A 143 1.21 14.99 4.51
C PRO A 143 -0.24 14.47 4.56
N PRO A 144 -0.72 13.89 5.67
CA PRO A 144 -2.06 13.34 5.73
C PRO A 144 -3.16 14.40 5.56
N GLU A 145 -2.84 15.67 5.78
CA GLU A 145 -3.75 16.81 5.63
C GLU A 145 -4.08 17.09 4.15
N THR A 146 -3.17 16.77 3.23
CA THR A 146 -3.38 16.96 1.79
C THR A 146 -3.86 15.69 1.10
N LEU A 147 -3.75 14.53 1.76
CA LEU A 147 -4.09 13.23 1.19
C LEU A 147 -5.55 13.12 0.70
N PRO A 148 -6.59 13.64 1.40
CA PRO A 148 -7.96 13.54 0.90
C PRO A 148 -8.13 14.16 -0.50
N ASP A 149 -7.56 15.33 -0.72
CA ASP A 149 -7.69 16.04 -2.00
C ASP A 149 -6.86 15.40 -3.11
N ARG A 150 -5.69 14.85 -2.76
CA ARG A 150 -4.85 14.08 -3.69
C ARG A 150 -5.56 12.79 -4.15
N LEU A 151 -6.22 12.08 -3.22
CA LEU A 151 -7.02 10.89 -3.56
C LEU A 151 -8.22 11.25 -4.44
N ARG A 152 -8.92 12.36 -4.16
CA ARG A 152 -10.00 12.85 -5.04
C ARG A 152 -9.49 13.21 -6.44
N ALA A 153 -8.34 13.88 -6.52
CA ALA A 153 -7.72 14.23 -7.81
C ALA A 153 -7.30 12.98 -8.60
N ALA A 154 -6.94 11.89 -7.92
CA ALA A 154 -6.67 10.57 -8.52
C ALA A 154 -7.95 9.81 -8.94
N GLY A 155 -9.13 10.36 -8.70
CA GLY A 155 -10.41 9.79 -9.10
C GLY A 155 -11.14 8.98 -8.03
N PHE A 156 -10.65 8.97 -6.78
CA PHE A 156 -11.35 8.31 -5.68
C PHE A 156 -12.51 9.14 -5.12
N ARG A 157 -13.50 8.45 -4.52
CA ARG A 157 -14.52 9.05 -3.66
C ARG A 157 -14.35 8.64 -2.21
N ASP A 158 -15.02 9.37 -1.32
CA ASP A 158 -15.11 9.11 0.12
C ASP A 158 -13.74 8.86 0.81
N PRO A 159 -12.72 9.71 0.62
CA PRO A 159 -11.46 9.55 1.33
C PRO A 159 -11.68 9.76 2.83
N ASP A 160 -11.30 8.76 3.62
CA ASP A 160 -11.30 8.75 5.08
C ASP A 160 -9.86 8.62 5.57
N ILE A 161 -9.44 9.54 6.44
CA ILE A 161 -8.07 9.60 6.99
C ILE A 161 -8.19 9.62 8.50
N THR A 162 -7.62 8.62 9.17
CA THR A 162 -7.56 8.55 10.63
C THR A 162 -6.11 8.75 11.08
N LEU A 163 -5.91 9.69 12.01
CA LEU A 163 -4.58 10.01 12.54
C LEU A 163 -4.35 9.35 13.91
N THR A 164 -3.11 8.96 14.15
CA THR A 164 -2.54 8.70 15.47
C THR A 164 -1.39 9.67 15.73
N HIS A 165 -0.70 9.52 16.87
CA HIS A 165 0.46 10.35 17.19
C HIS A 165 1.53 10.31 16.08
N ASP A 166 1.96 9.10 15.68
CA ASP A 166 3.08 8.92 14.75
C ASP A 166 2.68 8.43 13.36
N ASN A 167 1.44 7.97 13.17
CA ASN A 167 1.01 7.34 11.92
C ASN A 167 -0.35 7.87 11.47
N PHE A 168 -0.70 7.62 10.22
CA PHE A 168 -2.05 7.78 9.70
C PHE A 168 -2.44 6.55 8.91
N ARG A 169 -3.74 6.24 8.88
CA ARG A 169 -4.33 5.31 7.93
C ARG A 169 -5.26 6.07 7.00
N PHE A 170 -5.50 5.52 5.82
CA PHE A 170 -6.42 6.07 4.87
C PHE A 170 -7.23 4.96 4.21
N ARG A 171 -8.41 5.33 3.72
CA ARG A 171 -9.26 4.51 2.85
C ARG A 171 -9.95 5.42 1.85
N ALA A 172 -10.11 4.96 0.61
CA ALA A 172 -10.95 5.60 -0.39
C ALA A 172 -11.53 4.55 -1.35
N VAL A 173 -12.58 4.91 -2.09
CA VAL A 173 -13.34 3.99 -2.94
C VAL A 173 -13.24 4.42 -4.40
N ARG A 174 -13.02 3.47 -5.31
CA ARG A 174 -13.15 3.74 -6.75
C ARG A 174 -14.63 3.95 -7.07
N PRO A 175 -15.03 5.06 -7.71
CA PRO A 175 -16.41 5.31 -8.11
C PRO A 175 -17.03 4.20 -8.96
#